data_AF-A0A7C7UX82-F1
#
_entry.id   AF-A0A7C7UX82-F1
#
_cell.length_a   1.000
_cell.length_b   1.000
_cell.length_c   1.000
_cell.angle_alpha   90.00
_cell.angle_beta   90.00
_cell.angle_gamma   90.00
#
_symmetry.space_group_name_H-M   'P 1'
#
loop_
_entity.id
_entity.type
_entity.pdbx_description
1 polymer ?
#
loop_
_entity_poly.entity_id
_entity_poly.type
_entity_poly.pdbx_seq_one_letter_code
_entity_poly.pdbx_strand_id
1 'polypeptide(L)'
;MSDSTPHAIADGAPDIRTLGLDDLALALRLGLRDFRRKPMMGLFFATVYVIGGWLLYVFLAVTDQIWWAIPITVGFPLLGPFLAVGLYEVSRRLEAGETGWHRNEIFGVIWRQRLRQLPSMAWIVIVYFMFWSFFAHMLFALFLGPSALTNVTSSYAYLLQPEGMLM
;
A
#
# COMPACT_ATOMS: atom_id res chain seq x y z
N MET A 1 -32.48 -17.50 -10.19
CA MET A 1 -31.78 -18.14 -11.32
C MET A 1 -30.94 -17.06 -11.98
N SER A 2 -29.63 -17.07 -11.73
CA SER A 2 -28.70 -16.13 -12.36
C SER A 2 -28.18 -16.79 -13.63
N ASP A 3 -28.42 -16.18 -14.78
CA ASP A 3 -27.90 -16.63 -16.07
C ASP A 3 -26.37 -16.62 -16.04
N SER A 4 -25.77 -17.79 -15.82
CA SER A 4 -24.36 -18.04 -16.08
C SER A 4 -24.23 -18.59 -17.50
N THR A 5 -24.54 -17.78 -18.49
CA THR A 5 -24.17 -18.07 -19.88
C THR A 5 -22.63 -18.01 -19.96
N PRO A 6 -21.95 -19.09 -20.38
CA PRO A 6 -20.50 -19.07 -20.56
C PRO A 6 -20.18 -18.02 -21.62
N HIS A 7 -19.51 -16.94 -21.23
CA HIS A 7 -18.97 -15.99 -22.20
C HIS A 7 -17.90 -16.73 -23.00
N ALA A 8 -18.12 -16.90 -24.31
CA ALA A 8 -17.18 -17.61 -25.17
C ALA A 8 -15.81 -16.92 -25.08
N ILE A 9 -14.85 -17.62 -24.49
CA ILE A 9 -13.48 -17.15 -24.38
C ILE A 9 -12.95 -17.03 -25.80
N ALA A 10 -12.53 -15.82 -26.20
CA ALA A 10 -12.03 -15.57 -27.55
C ALA A 10 -10.88 -16.54 -27.88
N ASP A 11 -10.90 -17.11 -29.09
CA ASP A 11 -9.84 -18.02 -29.58
C ASP A 11 -8.47 -17.33 -29.45
N GLY A 12 -7.60 -17.91 -28.61
CA GLY A 12 -6.27 -17.37 -28.28
C GLY A 12 -6.12 -16.73 -26.91
N ALA A 13 -7.16 -16.72 -26.05
CA ALA A 13 -6.97 -16.33 -24.66
C ALA A 13 -6.10 -17.37 -23.92
N PRO A 14 -5.15 -16.93 -23.08
CA PRO A 14 -4.32 -17.83 -22.29
C PRO A 14 -5.17 -18.67 -21.34
N ASP A 15 -4.79 -19.94 -21.18
CA ASP A 15 -5.50 -20.88 -20.31
C ASP A 15 -5.50 -20.37 -18.85
N ILE A 16 -6.70 -20.27 -18.27
CA ILE A 16 -6.90 -19.72 -16.93
C ILE A 16 -6.48 -20.80 -15.93
N ARG A 17 -5.33 -20.61 -15.28
CA ARG A 17 -4.85 -21.53 -14.25
C ARG A 17 -5.67 -21.40 -12.97
N THR A 18 -6.10 -22.52 -12.43
CA THR A 18 -6.67 -22.59 -11.09
C THR A 18 -5.55 -22.44 -10.05
N LEU A 19 -5.69 -21.45 -9.17
CA LEU A 19 -4.71 -21.18 -8.12
C LEU A 19 -5.08 -21.94 -6.85
N GLY A 20 -4.12 -22.64 -6.27
CA GLY A 20 -4.21 -23.30 -4.97
C GLY A 20 -3.42 -22.59 -3.88
N LEU A 21 -3.57 -23.03 -2.64
CA LEU A 21 -2.74 -22.55 -1.52
C LEU A 21 -1.26 -22.92 -1.71
N ASP A 22 -0.96 -24.01 -2.42
CA ASP A 22 0.40 -24.44 -2.70
C ASP A 22 1.16 -23.44 -3.59
N ASP A 23 0.45 -22.72 -4.47
CA ASP A 23 1.04 -21.68 -5.31
C ASP A 23 1.54 -20.49 -4.49
N LEU A 24 0.86 -20.17 -3.38
CA LEU A 24 1.30 -19.13 -2.46
C LEU A 24 2.61 -19.53 -1.78
N ALA A 25 2.69 -20.76 -1.28
CA ALA A 25 3.92 -21.28 -0.69
C ALA A 25 5.07 -21.34 -1.70
N LEU A 26 4.78 -21.72 -2.94
CA LEU A 26 5.73 -21.72 -4.04
C LEU A 26 6.23 -20.29 -4.35
N ALA A 27 5.33 -19.32 -4.48
CA ALA A 27 5.67 -17.93 -4.76
C ALA A 27 6.57 -17.33 -3.67
N LEU A 28 6.28 -17.60 -2.39
CA LEU A 28 7.10 -17.15 -1.26
C LEU A 28 8.51 -17.77 -1.29
N ARG A 29 8.61 -19.08 -1.62
CA ARG A 29 9.91 -19.76 -1.73
C ARG A 29 10.74 -19.21 -2.90
N LEU A 30 10.11 -18.92 -4.03
CA LEU A 30 10.76 -18.30 -5.18
C LEU A 30 11.25 -16.88 -4.83
N GLY A 31 10.39 -16.07 -4.21
CA GLY A 31 10.77 -14.72 -3.76
C GLY A 31 11.94 -14.74 -2.77
N LEU A 32 11.95 -15.68 -1.82
CA LEU A 32 13.07 -15.85 -0.89
C LEU A 32 14.35 -16.28 -1.61
N ARG A 33 14.26 -17.16 -2.61
CA ARG A 33 15.41 -17.58 -3.42
C ARG A 33 16.00 -16.40 -4.18
N ASP A 34 15.16 -15.56 -4.79
CA ASP A 34 15.60 -14.41 -5.56
C ASP A 34 16.19 -13.32 -4.66
N PHE A 35 15.61 -13.10 -3.48
CA PHE A 35 16.20 -12.25 -2.44
C PHE A 35 17.58 -12.73 -2.01
N ARG A 36 17.78 -14.05 -1.79
CA ARG A 36 19.09 -14.61 -1.42
C ARG A 36 20.13 -14.48 -2.53
N ARG A 37 19.71 -14.50 -3.80
CA ARG A 37 20.62 -14.32 -4.96
C ARG A 37 21.11 -12.88 -5.10
N LYS A 38 20.24 -11.89 -4.87
CA LYS A 38 20.57 -10.44 -4.98
C LYS A 38 20.00 -9.66 -3.78
N PRO A 39 20.54 -9.84 -2.56
CA PRO A 39 19.97 -9.27 -1.34
C PRO A 39 20.01 -7.73 -1.31
N MET A 40 21.01 -7.14 -1.96
CA MET A 40 21.21 -5.68 -1.99
C MET A 40 20.00 -4.92 -2.53
N MET A 41 19.24 -5.53 -3.45
CA MET A 41 18.08 -4.86 -4.04
C MET A 41 16.87 -4.90 -3.11
N GLY A 42 16.60 -6.05 -2.49
CA GLY A 42 15.57 -6.14 -1.47
C GLY A 42 15.87 -5.26 -0.26
N LEU A 43 17.14 -5.19 0.17
CA LEU A 43 17.55 -4.32 1.27
C LEU A 43 17.38 -2.84 0.92
N PHE A 44 17.65 -2.43 -0.32
CA PHE A 44 17.42 -1.05 -0.77
C PHE A 44 15.95 -0.66 -0.64
N PHE A 45 15.01 -1.46 -1.17
CA PHE A 45 13.58 -1.17 -1.08
C PHE A 45 13.07 -1.21 0.37
N ALA A 46 13.53 -2.18 1.17
CA ALA A 46 13.21 -2.24 2.59
C ALA A 46 13.71 -0.99 3.33
N THR A 47 14.91 -0.51 3.00
CA THR A 47 15.50 0.70 3.63
C THR A 47 14.67 1.94 3.34
N VAL A 48 14.13 2.09 2.13
CA VAL A 48 13.20 3.19 1.81
C VAL A 48 11.99 3.17 2.73
N TYR A 49 11.42 1.98 2.98
CA TYR A 49 10.28 1.82 3.90
C TYR A 49 10.65 2.09 5.36
N VAL A 50 11.78 1.55 5.82
CA VAL A 50 12.25 1.74 7.19
C VAL A 50 12.53 3.21 7.46
N ILE A 51 13.27 3.87 6.57
CA ILE A 51 13.57 5.31 6.70
C ILE A 51 12.28 6.13 6.63
N GLY A 52 11.40 5.85 5.67
CA GLY A 52 10.11 6.54 5.55
C GLY A 52 9.27 6.43 6.83
N GLY A 53 9.15 5.22 7.37
CA GLY A 53 8.44 4.97 8.62
C GLY A 53 9.07 5.68 9.82
N TRP A 54 10.40 5.66 9.95
CA TRP A 54 11.10 6.40 11.00
C TRP A 54 10.92 7.91 10.88
N LEU A 55 11.00 8.46 9.66
CA LEU A 55 10.78 9.88 9.42
C LEU A 55 9.35 10.29 9.82
N LEU A 56 8.36 9.48 9.46
CA LEU A 56 6.98 9.71 9.88
C LEU A 56 6.85 9.62 11.39
N TYR A 57 7.38 8.57 12.03
CA TYR A 57 7.34 8.43 13.49
C TYR A 57 7.95 9.64 14.21
N VAL A 58 9.15 10.06 13.81
CA VAL A 58 9.82 11.24 14.38
C VAL A 58 9.00 12.50 14.12
N PHE A 59 8.44 12.67 12.93
CA PHE A 59 7.60 13.80 12.60
C PHE A 59 6.36 13.88 13.51
N LEU A 60 5.65 12.77 13.74
CA LEU A 60 4.51 12.74 14.65
C LEU A 60 4.93 13.00 16.10
N ALA A 61 6.04 12.42 16.53
CA ALA A 61 6.55 12.59 17.89
C ALA A 61 6.97 14.04 18.19
N VAL A 62 7.55 14.74 17.20
CA VAL A 62 7.97 16.14 17.36
C VAL A 62 6.79 17.12 17.27
N THR A 63 5.77 16.79 16.47
CA THR A 63 4.60 17.67 16.28
C THR A 63 3.49 17.45 17.31
N ASP A 64 3.62 16.42 18.16
CA ASP A 64 2.59 15.98 19.12
C ASP A 64 1.24 15.65 18.45
N GLN A 65 1.28 15.29 17.16
CA GLN A 65 0.12 15.00 16.32
C GLN A 65 -0.16 13.50 16.24
N ILE A 66 -0.17 12.81 17.39
CA ILE A 66 -0.38 11.35 17.45
C ILE A 66 -1.69 10.91 16.78
N TRP A 67 -2.70 11.80 16.76
CA TRP A 67 -4.00 11.57 16.11
C TRP A 67 -3.89 11.32 14.60
N TRP A 68 -2.84 11.85 13.96
CA TRP A 68 -2.55 11.60 12.54
C TRP A 68 -1.88 10.25 12.30
N ALA A 69 -1.53 9.48 13.34
CA ALA A 69 -0.84 8.20 13.20
C ALA A 69 -1.65 7.19 12.38
N ILE A 70 -2.97 7.14 12.59
CA ILE A 70 -3.85 6.21 11.86
C ILE A 70 -3.83 6.51 10.35
N PRO A 71 -4.22 7.72 9.88
CA PRO A 71 -4.23 7.99 8.44
C PRO A 71 -2.83 7.88 7.82
N ILE A 72 -1.77 8.28 8.53
CA ILE A 72 -0.39 8.16 8.04
C ILE A 72 0.03 6.70 7.89
N THR A 73 -0.29 5.85 8.88
CA THR A 73 0.05 4.41 8.83
C THR A 73 -0.71 3.69 7.73
N VAL A 74 -1.97 4.06 7.49
CA VAL A 74 -2.79 3.49 6.40
C VAL A 74 -2.38 4.02 5.03
N GLY A 75 -2.00 5.30 4.96
CA GLY A 75 -1.59 5.96 3.71
C GLY A 75 -0.17 5.59 3.27
N PHE A 76 0.74 5.31 4.20
CA PHE A 76 2.14 5.01 3.90
C PHE A 76 2.33 3.80 2.95
N PRO A 77 1.60 2.67 3.12
CA PRO A 77 1.60 1.55 2.18
C PRO A 77 1.21 1.88 0.73
N LEU A 78 0.61 3.03 0.44
CA LEU A 78 0.23 3.45 -0.93
C LEU A 78 1.44 3.54 -1.88
N LEU A 79 2.66 3.72 -1.34
CA LEU A 79 3.90 3.71 -2.12
C LEU A 79 4.35 2.29 -2.49
N GLY A 80 3.86 1.27 -1.78
CA GLY A 80 4.28 -0.13 -1.88
C GLY A 80 4.21 -0.71 -3.28
N PRO A 81 3.11 -0.54 -4.05
CA PRO A 81 3.01 -1.03 -5.41
C PRO A 81 4.12 -0.51 -6.34
N PHE A 82 4.57 0.72 -6.15
CA PHE A 82 5.67 1.28 -6.96
C PHE A 82 7.01 0.63 -6.65
N LEU A 83 7.28 0.36 -5.37
CA LEU A 83 8.50 -0.35 -4.96
C LEU A 83 8.45 -1.83 -5.39
N ALA A 84 7.29 -2.47 -5.29
CA ALA A 84 7.09 -3.87 -5.69
C ALA A 84 7.42 -4.10 -7.16
N VAL A 85 7.12 -3.13 -8.04
CA VAL A 85 7.51 -3.19 -9.47
C VAL A 85 9.02 -3.32 -9.65
N GLY A 86 9.81 -2.67 -8.80
CA GLY A 86 11.26 -2.82 -8.80
C GLY A 86 11.70 -4.23 -8.46
N LEU A 87 11.07 -4.87 -7.47
CA LEU A 87 11.33 -6.26 -7.10
C LEU A 87 10.87 -7.26 -8.18
N TYR A 88 9.75 -6.98 -8.85
CA TYR A 88 9.27 -7.79 -9.97
C TYR A 88 10.23 -7.76 -11.16
N GLU A 89 10.77 -6.58 -11.48
CA GLU A 89 11.78 -6.46 -12.54
C GLU A 89 13.07 -7.23 -12.20
N VAL A 90 13.48 -7.22 -10.93
CA VAL A 90 14.63 -8.01 -10.46
C VAL A 90 14.39 -9.50 -10.66
N SER A 91 13.22 -9.98 -10.22
CA SER A 91 12.85 -11.38 -10.31
C SER A 91 12.75 -11.81 -11.79
N ARG A 92 12.14 -10.98 -12.65
CA ARG A 92 12.06 -11.21 -14.10
C ARG A 92 13.45 -11.35 -14.75
N ARG A 93 14.39 -10.48 -14.41
CA ARG A 93 15.77 -10.55 -14.94
C ARG A 93 16.51 -11.78 -14.44
N LEU A 94 16.33 -12.15 -13.18
CA LEU A 94 16.92 -13.36 -12.60
C LEU A 94 16.37 -14.64 -13.27
N GLU A 95 15.08 -14.67 -13.59
CA GLU A 95 14.46 -15.77 -14.34
C GLU A 95 14.95 -15.83 -15.79
N ALA A 96 15.18 -14.68 -16.44
CA ALA A 96 15.78 -14.60 -17.77
C ALA A 96 17.28 -14.95 -17.81
N GLY A 97 17.91 -15.24 -16.67
CA GLY A 97 19.35 -15.51 -16.58
C GLY A 97 20.25 -14.27 -16.72
N GLU A 98 19.65 -13.08 -16.80
CA GLU A 98 20.35 -11.81 -16.87
C GLU A 98 20.87 -11.46 -15.46
N THR A 99 22.16 -11.67 -15.20
CA THR A 99 22.77 -11.42 -13.87
C THR A 99 23.75 -10.24 -13.84
N GLY A 100 24.20 -9.78 -15.01
CA GLY A 100 25.24 -8.75 -15.22
C GLY A 100 24.75 -7.31 -15.33
N TRP A 101 23.49 -7.02 -15.00
CA TRP A 101 22.93 -5.67 -15.13
C TRP A 101 23.30 -4.76 -13.97
N HIS A 102 23.46 -3.47 -14.27
CA HIS A 102 23.73 -2.44 -13.26
C HIS A 102 22.44 -1.99 -12.57
N ARG A 103 22.53 -1.57 -11.30
CA ARG A 103 21.37 -1.11 -10.50
C ARG A 103 20.57 0.00 -11.22
N ASN A 104 21.26 0.87 -11.94
CA ASN A 104 20.70 1.98 -12.71
C ASN A 104 19.70 1.51 -13.78
N GLU A 105 19.85 0.30 -14.30
CA GLU A 105 18.94 -0.24 -15.31
C GLU A 105 17.56 -0.57 -14.75
N ILE A 106 17.47 -1.05 -13.49
CA ILE A 106 16.15 -1.23 -12.85
C ILE A 106 15.50 0.13 -12.60
N PHE A 107 16.26 1.10 -12.09
CA PHE A 107 15.72 2.44 -11.85
C PHE A 107 15.17 3.06 -13.13
N GLY A 108 15.82 2.84 -14.27
CA GLY A 108 15.32 3.24 -15.58
C GLY A 108 14.02 2.53 -15.97
N VAL A 109 13.85 1.24 -15.65
CA VAL A 109 12.57 0.53 -15.87
C VAL A 109 11.47 1.07 -14.97
N ILE A 110 11.74 1.26 -13.67
CA ILE A 110 10.78 1.85 -12.71
C ILE A 110 10.32 3.22 -13.22
N TRP A 111 11.27 4.05 -13.69
CA TRP A 111 10.97 5.36 -14.24
C TRP A 111 10.09 5.30 -15.49
N ARG A 112 10.32 4.34 -16.39
CA ARG A 112 9.46 4.13 -17.57
C ARG A 112 8.09 3.58 -17.21
N GLN A 113 7.99 2.74 -16.19
CA GLN A 113 6.71 2.21 -15.69
C GLN A 113 5.84 3.31 -15.06
N ARG A 114 6.42 4.43 -14.62
CA ARG A 114 5.71 5.65 -14.17
C ARG A 114 4.78 6.26 -15.24
N LEU A 115 4.93 5.89 -16.51
CA LEU A 115 4.09 6.39 -17.61
C LEU A 115 2.99 5.38 -18.03
N ARG A 116 2.87 4.24 -17.33
CA ARG A 116 1.94 3.16 -17.69
C ARG A 116 0.71 3.14 -16.76
N GLN A 117 -0.02 2.04 -16.72
CA GLN A 117 -1.27 1.86 -15.95
C GLN A 117 -1.06 1.80 -14.42
N LEU A 118 0.18 1.69 -13.94
CA LEU A 118 0.48 1.68 -12.50
C LEU A 118 0.10 3.01 -11.82
N PRO A 119 0.50 4.18 -12.35
CA PRO A 119 0.01 5.48 -11.88
C PRO A 119 -1.51 5.62 -11.84
N SER A 120 -2.23 5.11 -12.83
CA SER A 120 -3.70 5.21 -12.84
C SER A 120 -4.33 4.36 -11.73
N MET A 121 -3.77 3.18 -11.46
CA MET A 121 -4.22 2.36 -10.32
C MET A 121 -3.91 3.04 -8.99
N ALA A 122 -2.69 3.55 -8.83
CA ALA A 122 -2.31 4.31 -7.63
C ALA A 122 -3.19 5.56 -7.43
N TRP A 123 -3.54 6.26 -8.51
CA TRP A 123 -4.45 7.40 -8.47
C TRP A 123 -5.82 7.00 -7.91
N ILE A 124 -6.39 5.88 -8.37
CA ILE A 124 -7.65 5.37 -7.84
C ILE A 124 -7.55 5.10 -6.34
N VAL A 125 -6.47 4.47 -5.87
CA VAL A 125 -6.29 4.21 -4.43
C VAL A 125 -6.11 5.51 -3.65
N ILE A 126 -5.40 6.50 -4.20
CA ILE A 126 -5.26 7.84 -3.59
C ILE A 126 -6.63 8.51 -3.48
N VAL A 127 -7.44 8.50 -4.53
CA VAL A 127 -8.80 9.09 -4.51
C VAL A 127 -9.66 8.38 -3.47
N TYR A 128 -9.63 7.04 -3.43
CA TYR A 128 -10.34 6.27 -2.42
C TYR A 128 -9.89 6.62 -1.00
N PHE A 129 -8.58 6.74 -0.79
CA PHE A 129 -7.99 7.13 0.49
C PHE A 129 -8.39 8.56 0.90
N MET A 130 -8.37 9.51 -0.04
CA MET A 130 -8.81 10.90 0.23
C MET A 130 -10.30 10.95 0.56
N PHE A 131 -11.13 10.22 -0.18
CA PHE A 131 -12.56 10.13 0.09
C PHE A 131 -12.83 9.53 1.47
N TRP A 132 -12.16 8.41 1.80
CA TRP A 132 -12.24 7.80 3.12
C TRP A 132 -11.78 8.75 4.23
N SER A 133 -10.64 9.43 4.05
CA SER A 133 -10.11 10.39 5.02
C SER A 133 -11.08 11.55 5.24
N PHE A 134 -11.63 12.12 4.17
CA PHE A 134 -12.62 13.18 4.26
C PHE A 134 -13.88 12.72 5.00
N PHE A 135 -14.37 11.52 4.67
CA PHE A 135 -15.53 10.93 5.33
C PHE A 135 -15.28 10.68 6.82
N ALA A 136 -14.09 10.19 7.20
CA ALA A 136 -13.70 10.00 8.60
C ALA A 136 -13.68 11.33 9.38
N HIS A 137 -13.16 12.41 8.78
CA HIS A 137 -13.19 13.74 9.41
C HIS A 137 -14.61 14.27 9.57
N MET A 138 -15.47 14.07 8.56
CA MET A 138 -16.87 14.50 8.62
C MET A 138 -17.65 13.73 9.70
N LEU A 139 -17.45 12.42 9.79
CA LEU A 139 -17.98 11.58 10.87
C LEU A 139 -17.52 12.07 12.24
N PHE A 140 -16.22 12.31 12.41
CA PHE A 140 -15.67 12.81 13.66
C PHE A 140 -16.30 14.15 14.06
N ALA A 141 -16.43 15.09 13.12
CA ALA A 141 -17.04 16.39 13.36
C ALA A 141 -18.54 16.30 13.69
N LEU A 142 -19.27 15.39 13.05
CA LEU A 142 -20.70 15.20 13.26
C LEU A 142 -21.01 14.62 14.65
N PHE A 143 -20.26 13.58 15.05
CA PHE A 143 -20.55 12.82 16.27
C PHE A 143 -19.89 13.39 17.54
N LEU A 144 -18.70 13.98 17.42
CA LEU A 144 -17.97 14.51 18.59
C LEU A 144 -18.08 16.03 18.74
N GLY A 145 -18.65 16.72 17.75
CA GLY A 145 -18.79 18.19 17.74
C GLY A 145 -17.44 18.95 17.71
N PRO A 146 -17.46 20.29 17.65
CA PRO A 146 -16.23 21.11 17.62
C PRO A 146 -15.39 21.03 18.91
N SER A 147 -16.01 20.65 20.04
CA SER A 147 -15.39 20.64 21.37
C SER A 147 -14.37 19.51 21.55
N ALA A 148 -14.62 18.32 20.98
CA ALA A 148 -13.67 17.21 21.06
C ALA A 148 -12.34 17.51 20.37
N LEU A 149 -12.33 18.28 19.28
CA LEU A 149 -11.12 18.61 18.51
C LEU A 149 -10.01 19.32 19.32
N THR A 150 -10.31 19.77 20.55
CA THR A 150 -9.35 20.48 21.42
C THR A 150 -8.95 19.73 22.68
N ASN A 151 -9.64 18.65 23.07
CA ASN A 151 -9.46 18.01 24.39
C ASN A 151 -9.35 16.48 24.38
N VAL A 152 -9.30 15.81 23.22
CA VAL A 152 -9.30 14.33 23.17
C VAL A 152 -8.13 13.70 23.95
N THR A 153 -6.97 14.37 24.01
CA THR A 153 -5.77 13.88 24.74
C THR A 153 -5.74 14.31 26.21
N SER A 154 -6.47 15.37 26.58
CA SER A 154 -6.33 16.07 27.86
C SER A 154 -7.33 15.63 28.91
N SER A 155 -8.49 15.11 28.49
CA SER A 155 -9.55 14.67 29.40
C SER A 155 -10.48 13.67 28.72
N TYR A 156 -10.80 12.57 29.41
CA TYR A 156 -11.82 11.61 28.97
C TYR A 156 -13.27 12.08 29.22
N ALA A 157 -13.46 13.31 29.71
CA ALA A 157 -14.77 13.85 30.06
C ALA A 157 -15.76 13.90 28.88
N TYR A 158 -15.27 13.97 27.64
CA TYR A 158 -16.12 13.91 26.44
C TYR A 158 -16.85 12.56 26.30
N LEU A 159 -16.36 11.47 26.90
CA LEU A 159 -17.04 10.16 26.90
C LEU A 159 -18.25 10.12 27.84
N LEU A 160 -18.31 11.04 28.80
CA LEU A 160 -19.39 11.14 29.79
C LEU A 160 -20.43 12.22 29.41
N GLN A 161 -20.22 12.88 28.28
CA GLN A 161 -21.06 13.98 27.83
C GLN A 161 -22.31 13.42 27.12
N PRO A 162 -23.55 13.79 27.56
CA PRO A 162 -24.79 13.22 27.05
C PRO A 162 -25.07 13.55 25.57
N GLU A 163 -24.27 14.41 24.95
CA GLU A 163 -24.32 14.77 23.55
C GLU A 163 -24.20 13.54 22.63
N GLY A 164 -23.51 12.48 23.05
CA GLY A 164 -23.45 11.21 22.33
C GLY A 164 -24.68 10.30 22.45
N MET A 165 -25.59 10.56 23.40
CA MET A 165 -26.84 9.79 23.60
C MET A 165 -28.09 10.47 23.03
N LEU A 166 -27.98 11.74 22.63
CA LEU A 166 -29.11 12.54 22.14
C LEU A 166 -29.15 12.67 20.59
N MET A 167 -28.28 11.95 19.88
CA MET A 167 -28.30 11.81 18.41
C MET A 167 -28.72 10.41 17.98
#